data_AF-A0A2M6Y0N4-F1
#
_entry.id   AF-A0A2M6Y0N4-F1
#
_cell.length_a   1.000
_cell.length_b   1.000
_cell.length_c   1.000
_cell.angle_alpha   90.00
_cell.angle_beta   90.00
_cell.angle_gamma   90.00
#
_symmetry.space_group_name_H-M   'P 1'
#
loop_
_entity.id
_entity.type
_entity.pdbx_description
1 polymer ?
#
loop_
_entity_poly.entity_id
_entity_poly.type
_entity_poly.pdbx_seq_one_letter_code
_entity_poly.pdbx_strand_id
1 'polypeptide(L)'
;MKWMVKQWLDETYKARKAGGLTAYIYRALNWPEYYRNAGALAYEVRYGGKNIAVIRFEGKGAAVSALAAAAAFPEITDLDLVELALWVSKLRAAAQNMN
;
A
#
# COMPACT_ATOMS: atom_id res chain seq x y z
N MET A 1 -4.11 1.47 16.51
CA MET A 1 -5.53 1.40 16.10
C MET A 1 -5.58 0.71 14.76
N LYS A 2 -6.51 -0.22 14.53
CA LYS A 2 -6.43 -1.23 13.46
C LYS A 2 -7.02 -0.75 12.14
N TRP A 3 -6.25 -0.76 11.05
CA TRP A 3 -6.77 -0.60 9.70
C TRP A 3 -7.51 -1.87 9.26
N MET A 4 -8.63 -1.70 8.57
CA MET A 4 -9.32 -2.78 7.86
C MET A 4 -9.09 -2.60 6.37
N VAL A 5 -8.34 -3.54 5.77
CA VAL A 5 -8.01 -3.52 4.35
C VAL A 5 -8.77 -4.63 3.64
N LYS A 6 -9.46 -4.28 2.56
CA LYS A 6 -10.15 -5.24 1.68
C LYS A 6 -9.71 -5.01 0.24
N GLN A 7 -9.57 -6.08 -0.51
CA GLN A 7 -9.44 -5.98 -1.95
C GLN A 7 -10.74 -5.42 -2.54
N TRP A 8 -10.62 -4.45 -3.45
CA TRP A 8 -11.76 -3.79 -4.08
C TRP A 8 -11.83 -4.07 -5.59
N LEU A 9 -10.68 -4.07 -6.26
CA LEU A 9 -10.50 -4.53 -7.64
C LEU A 9 -9.22 -5.38 -7.72
N ASP A 10 -8.91 -5.94 -8.88
CA ASP A 10 -7.67 -6.71 -9.05
C ASP A 10 -6.45 -5.87 -8.65
N GLU A 11 -5.62 -6.46 -7.79
CA GLU A 11 -4.46 -5.83 -7.14
C GLU A 11 -4.69 -4.39 -6.61
N THR A 12 -5.92 -4.11 -6.19
CA THR A 12 -6.33 -2.80 -5.68
C THR A 12 -7.06 -2.96 -4.35
N TYR A 13 -6.65 -2.21 -3.34
CA TYR A 13 -7.16 -2.34 -1.99
C TYR A 13 -7.75 -1.04 -1.46
N LYS A 14 -8.79 -1.18 -0.64
CA LYS A 14 -9.39 -0.10 0.12
C LYS A 14 -9.13 -0.32 1.60
N ALA A 15 -8.49 0.66 2.23
CA ALA A 15 -8.17 0.65 3.65
C ALA A 15 -9.07 1.65 4.40
N ARG A 16 -9.68 1.20 5.49
CA ARG A 16 -10.50 2.02 6.39
C ARG A 16 -9.99 1.93 7.83
N LYS A 17 -9.77 3.07 8.47
CA LYS A 17 -9.42 3.17 9.90
C LYS A 17 -10.65 3.56 10.71
N ALA A 18 -10.66 3.23 12.01
CA ALA A 18 -11.60 3.82 12.95
C ALA A 18 -11.48 5.37 12.92
N GLY A 19 -12.61 6.07 12.96
CA GLY A 19 -12.65 7.54 12.80
C GLY A 19 -12.90 8.01 11.35
N GLY A 20 -13.20 7.10 10.41
CA GLY A 20 -13.66 7.45 9.06
C GLY A 20 -12.57 7.64 8.01
N LEU A 21 -11.29 7.57 8.41
CA LEU A 21 -10.17 7.70 7.48
C LEU A 21 -10.22 6.57 6.43
N THR A 22 -10.13 6.96 5.16
CA THR A 22 -10.15 6.03 4.03
C THR A 22 -8.93 6.29 3.14
N ALA A 23 -8.09 5.27 2.97
CA ALA A 23 -6.99 5.28 2.02
C ALA A 23 -7.22 4.21 0.95
N TYR A 24 -6.65 4.45 -0.21
CA TYR A 24 -6.71 3.52 -1.35
C TYR A 24 -5.32 3.12 -1.75
N ILE A 25 -5.14 1.85 -2.11
CA ILE A 25 -3.83 1.28 -2.39
C ILE A 25 -3.91 0.64 -3.78
N TYR A 26 -3.11 1.13 -4.70
CA TYR A 26 -3.14 0.72 -6.11
C TYR A 26 -1.78 0.21 -6.53
N ARG A 27 -1.73 -0.71 -7.49
CA ARG A 27 -0.47 -1.08 -8.13
C ARG A 27 0.15 0.15 -8.80
N ALA A 28 1.43 0.40 -8.52
CA ALA A 28 2.15 1.56 -9.04
C ALA A 28 2.29 1.45 -10.57
N LEU A 29 1.80 2.45 -11.31
CA LEU A 29 1.76 2.44 -12.78
C LEU A 29 3.04 2.99 -13.44
N ASN A 30 3.79 3.85 -12.76
CA ASN A 30 4.94 4.55 -13.35
C ASN A 30 6.24 4.18 -12.62
N TRP A 31 6.86 3.08 -13.05
CA TRP A 31 8.12 2.60 -12.49
C TRP A 31 9.29 2.80 -13.46
N PRO A 32 10.49 3.17 -12.93
CA PRO A 32 11.75 3.06 -13.66
C PRO A 32 11.91 1.64 -14.22
N GLU A 33 12.30 1.57 -15.49
CA GLU A 33 12.34 0.33 -16.29
C GLU A 33 13.10 -0.81 -15.61
N TYR A 34 14.15 -0.48 -14.86
CA TYR A 34 15.01 -1.41 -14.13
C TYR A 34 14.24 -2.42 -13.25
N TYR A 35 13.15 -1.99 -12.61
CA TYR A 35 12.38 -2.84 -11.70
C TYR A 35 11.16 -3.49 -12.35
N ARG A 36 10.78 -3.02 -13.55
CA ARG A 36 9.64 -3.55 -14.30
C ARG A 36 9.89 -5.00 -14.73
N ASN A 37 11.16 -5.36 -14.93
CA ASN A 37 11.61 -6.72 -15.32
C ASN A 37 11.96 -7.62 -14.13
N ALA A 38 12.04 -7.08 -12.91
CA ALA A 38 12.44 -7.84 -11.70
C ALA A 38 11.25 -8.50 -10.98
N GLY A 39 10.02 -8.36 -11.50
CA GLY A 39 8.81 -8.92 -10.88
C GLY A 39 8.43 -8.31 -9.52
N ALA A 40 9.12 -7.26 -9.09
CA ALA A 40 8.87 -6.61 -7.80
C ALA A 40 7.56 -5.82 -7.87
N LEU A 41 6.54 -6.30 -7.16
CA LEU A 41 5.25 -5.62 -7.05
C LEU A 41 5.36 -4.44 -6.09
N ALA A 42 4.92 -3.27 -6.56
CA ALA A 42 4.89 -2.06 -5.78
C ALA A 42 3.51 -1.42 -5.82
N TYR A 43 3.15 -0.78 -4.72
CA TYR A 43 1.85 -0.17 -4.51
C TYR A 43 2.00 1.28 -4.06
N GLU A 44 1.11 2.13 -4.55
CA GLU A 44 0.97 3.51 -4.10
C GLU A 44 -0.18 3.60 -3.10
N VAL A 45 0.07 4.24 -1.97
CA VAL A 45 -0.96 4.58 -0.99
C VAL A 45 -1.46 5.99 -1.28
N ARG A 46 -2.76 6.11 -1.58
CA ARG A 46 -3.44 7.35 -1.89
C ARG A 46 -4.40 7.75 -0.78
N TYR A 47 -4.29 8.98 -0.33
CA TYR A 47 -5.12 9.57 0.71
C TYR A 47 -5.36 11.06 0.42
N GLY A 48 -6.57 11.57 0.69
CA GLY A 48 -6.92 12.96 0.40
C GLY A 48 -6.68 13.37 -1.07
N GLY A 49 -6.80 12.42 -2.00
CA GLY A 49 -6.54 12.63 -3.43
C GLY A 49 -5.06 12.61 -3.84
N LYS A 50 -4.11 12.50 -2.91
CA LYS A 50 -2.66 12.53 -3.15
C LYS A 50 -1.99 11.18 -2.86
N ASN A 51 -0.91 10.87 -3.58
CA ASN A 51 -0.05 9.74 -3.26
C ASN A 51 0.83 10.10 -2.07
N ILE A 52 0.66 9.40 -0.96
CA ILE A 52 1.34 9.70 0.31
C ILE A 52 2.45 8.70 0.66
N ALA A 53 2.42 7.50 0.08
CA ALA A 53 3.48 6.53 0.33
C ALA A 53 3.60 5.53 -0.82
N VAL A 54 4.74 4.85 -0.88
CA VAL A 54 4.99 3.71 -1.77
C VAL A 54 5.38 2.50 -0.92
N ILE A 55 4.77 1.36 -1.22
CA ILE A 55 5.05 0.05 -0.63
C ILE A 55 5.74 -0.78 -1.69
N ARG A 56 6.90 -1.36 -1.37
CA ARG A 56 7.70 -2.22 -2.26
C ARG A 56 7.87 -3.58 -1.62
N PHE A 57 7.55 -4.64 -2.33
CA PHE A 57 7.77 -6.00 -1.83
C PHE A 57 9.08 -6.56 -2.35
N GLU A 58 9.96 -6.94 -1.43
CA GLU A 58 11.29 -7.49 -1.72
C GLU A 58 11.44 -8.81 -0.94
N GLY A 59 11.40 -9.93 -1.67
CA GLY A 59 11.41 -11.27 -1.07
C GLY A 59 10.22 -11.48 -0.11
N LYS A 60 10.53 -11.74 1.17
CA LYS A 60 9.52 -11.93 2.24
C LYS A 60 9.15 -10.63 2.97
N GLY A 61 9.78 -9.51 2.62
CA GLY A 61 9.62 -8.23 3.29
C GLY A 61 8.89 -7.17 2.46
N ALA A 62 8.62 -6.03 3.09
CA ALA A 62 8.12 -4.84 2.43
C ALA A 62 8.90 -3.60 2.89
N ALA A 63 9.36 -2.79 1.95
CA ALA A 63 9.87 -1.45 2.22
C ALA A 63 8.75 -0.42 2.03
N VAL A 64 8.60 0.47 3.00
CA VAL A 64 7.59 1.55 2.98
C VAL A 64 8.32 2.87 2.93
N SER A 65 7.96 3.72 1.96
CA SER A 65 8.55 5.05 1.79
C SER A 65 7.44 6.08 1.78
N ALA A 66 7.38 6.93 2.81
CA ALA A 66 6.51 8.09 2.81
C ALA A 66 6.98 9.09 1.74
N LEU A 67 6.02 9.67 1.01
CA LEU A 67 6.25 10.71 0.03
C LEU A 67 6.09 12.08 0.69
N ALA A 68 6.65 13.13 0.07
CA ALA A 68 6.56 14.50 0.60
C ALA A 68 5.10 14.95 0.88
N ALA A 69 4.13 14.44 0.11
CA ALA A 69 2.72 14.74 0.32
C ALA A 69 2.16 14.21 1.66
N ALA A 70 2.78 13.21 2.28
CA ALA A 70 2.37 12.68 3.58
C ALA A 70 2.46 13.73 4.69
N ALA A 71 3.38 14.70 4.57
CA ALA A 71 3.53 15.78 5.55
C ALA A 71 2.26 16.64 5.70
N ALA A 72 1.36 16.63 4.72
CA ALA A 72 0.07 17.34 4.79
C ALA A 72 -1.01 16.56 5.56
N PHE A 73 -0.74 15.32 5.99
CA PHE A 73 -1.71 14.41 6.59
C PHE A 73 -1.15 13.77 7.88
N PRO A 74 -0.93 14.56 8.95
CA PRO A 74 -0.33 14.08 10.19
C PRO A 74 -1.15 13.01 10.92
N GLU A 75 -2.43 12.84 10.57
CA GLU A 75 -3.29 11.77 11.07
C GLU A 75 -2.92 10.37 10.54
N ILE A 76 -2.08 10.30 9.50
CA ILE A 76 -1.49 9.07 8.99
C ILE A 76 -0.02 9.02 9.40
N THR A 77 0.28 8.13 10.33
CA THR A 77 1.63 7.93 10.86
C THR A 77 2.43 6.94 10.01
N ASP A 78 3.75 6.91 10.16
CA ASP A 78 4.59 5.89 9.53
C ASP A 78 4.17 4.47 9.95
N LEU A 79 3.71 4.30 11.20
CA LEU A 79 3.19 3.02 11.69
C LEU A 79 1.91 2.61 10.96
N ASP A 80 1.05 3.57 10.61
CA ASP A 80 -0.14 3.30 9.79
C ASP A 80 0.27 2.79 8.40
N LEU A 81 1.27 3.41 7.77
CA LEU A 81 1.76 3.00 6.45
C LEU A 81 2.38 1.59 6.48
N VAL A 82 3.11 1.25 7.55
CA VAL A 82 3.64 -0.11 7.77
C VAL A 82 2.51 -1.11 7.97
N GLU A 83 1.47 -0.77 8.75
CA GLU A 83 0.31 -1.64 8.93
C GLU A 83 -0.42 -1.91 7.60
N LEU A 84 -0.57 -0.88 6.76
CA LEU A 84 -1.14 -1.03 5.42
C LEU A 84 -0.30 -1.98 4.54
N ALA A 85 1.03 -1.87 4.59
CA ALA A 85 1.92 -2.78 3.85
C ALA A 85 1.79 -4.24 4.30
N LEU A 86 1.69 -4.49 5.61
CA LEU A 86 1.48 -5.83 6.16
C LEU A 86 0.15 -6.42 5.69
N TRP A 87 -0.92 -5.62 5.68
CA TRP A 87 -2.22 -6.06 5.17
C TRP A 87 -2.17 -6.42 3.70
N VAL A 88 -1.55 -5.59 2.87
CA VAL A 88 -1.38 -5.87 1.44
C VAL A 88 -0.57 -7.14 1.24
N SER A 89 0.52 -7.34 1.99
CA SER A 89 1.32 -8.57 1.97
C SER A 89 0.46 -9.81 2.23
N LYS A 90 -0.38 -9.75 3.26
CA LYS A 90 -1.25 -10.86 3.66
C LYS A 90 -2.28 -11.18 2.60
N LEU A 91 -2.92 -10.17 2.02
CA LEU A 91 -3.93 -10.34 0.97
C LEU A 91 -3.32 -10.91 -0.31
N ARG A 92 -2.10 -10.48 -0.67
CA ARG A 92 -1.36 -11.04 -1.81
C ARG A 92 -1.02 -12.51 -1.61
N ALA A 93 -0.50 -12.88 -0.44
CA ALA A 93 -0.18 -14.27 -0.12
C ALA A 93 -1.43 -15.16 -0.16
N ALA A 94 -2.58 -14.67 0.32
CA ALA A 94 -3.84 -15.39 0.25
C ALA A 94 -4.31 -15.61 -1.20
N ALA A 95 -4.16 -14.60 -2.07
CA ALA A 95 -4.52 -14.71 -3.48
C ALA A 95 -3.62 -15.69 -4.26
N GLN A 96 -2.33 -15.76 -3.93
CA GLN A 96 -1.40 -16.72 -4.55
C GLN A 96 -1.67 -18.17 -4.15
N ASN A 97 -2.13 -18.41 -2.92
CA ASN A 97 -2.44 -19.77 -2.43
C ASN A 97 -3.80 -20.30 -2.95
N MET A 98 -4.59 -19.47 -3.63
CA MET A 98 -5.89 -19.84 -4.20
C MET A 98 -5.82 -20.18 -5.70
N ASN A 99 -4.65 -20.01 -6.33
CA ASN A 99 -4.36 -20.41 -7.71
C ASN A 99 -3.42 -21.61 -7.73
#